data_AF-A0A3S3PZG1-F1
#
_entry.id   AF-A0A3S3PZG1-F1
#
_cell.length_a   1.000
_cell.length_b   1.000
_cell.length_c   1.000
_cell.angle_alpha   90.00
_cell.angle_beta   90.00
_cell.angle_gamma   90.00
#
_symmetry.space_group_name_H-M   'P 1'
#
loop_
_entity.id
_entity.type
_entity.pdbx_description
1 polymer ?
#
loop_
_entity_poly.entity_id
_entity_poly.type
_entity_poly.pdbx_seq_one_letter_code
_entity_poly.pdbx_strand_id
1 'polypeptide(L)'
;METKPLALMKATERGALLADLFPEEIDSLINFIDGMCLTMLEEKAHAISLAKKMDIPYGRWIRAVKKSKKMIDTYRPKQELRFLMILLMGGDDLEYFNMYCANLMVTTRSSESHSEQCFHHAIHMLFD
;
A
#
# COMPACT_ATOMS: atom_id res chain seq x y z
N MET A 1 3.41 5.51 -26.80
CA MET A 1 3.99 5.70 -25.45
C MET A 1 5.19 4.79 -25.36
N GLU A 2 6.39 5.34 -25.18
CA GLU A 2 7.55 4.51 -24.85
C GLU A 2 7.29 3.86 -23.48
N THR A 3 7.28 2.53 -23.44
CA THR A 3 7.08 1.78 -22.20
C THR A 3 8.37 1.80 -21.42
N LYS A 4 8.39 2.60 -20.35
CA LYS A 4 9.47 2.56 -19.36
C LYS A 4 9.45 1.16 -18.69
N PRO A 5 10.59 0.46 -18.59
CA PRO A 5 10.65 -0.80 -17.84
C PRO A 5 10.13 -0.63 -16.40
N LEU A 6 9.39 -1.63 -15.89
CA LEU A 6 8.79 -1.58 -14.54
C LEU A 6 9.85 -1.29 -13.45
N ALA A 7 11.04 -1.88 -13.57
CA ALA A 7 12.16 -1.68 -12.66
C ALA A 7 12.65 -0.23 -12.58
N LEU A 8 12.33 0.61 -13.57
CA LEU A 8 12.71 2.02 -13.60
C LEU A 8 11.57 2.94 -13.18
N MET A 9 10.37 2.41 -12.89
CA MET A 9 9.21 3.20 -12.47
C MET A 9 9.33 3.65 -11.01
N LYS A 10 9.01 4.92 -10.77
CA LYS A 10 8.83 5.46 -9.41
C LYS A 10 7.63 4.78 -8.76
N ALA A 11 7.61 4.68 -7.43
CA ALA A 11 6.49 4.07 -6.72
C ALA A 11 5.14 4.76 -7.01
N THR A 12 5.14 6.08 -7.21
CA THR A 12 3.93 6.82 -7.66
C THR A 12 3.45 6.39 -9.04
N GLU A 13 4.37 6.11 -9.97
CA GLU A 13 4.05 5.61 -11.32
C GLU A 13 3.48 4.19 -11.23
N ARG A 14 4.04 3.34 -10.34
CA ARG A 14 3.55 1.99 -10.07
C ARG A 14 2.18 1.98 -9.40
N GLY A 15 1.94 2.88 -8.45
CA GLY A 15 0.64 3.07 -7.80
C GLY A 15 -0.44 3.56 -8.78
N ALA A 16 -0.08 4.47 -9.70
CA ALA A 16 -0.97 4.87 -10.79
C ALA A 16 -1.33 3.68 -11.69
N LEU A 17 -0.30 2.93 -12.13
CA LEU A 17 -0.47 1.78 -13.00
C LEU A 17 -1.31 0.68 -12.34
N LEU A 18 -1.09 0.37 -11.06
CA LEU A 18 -1.88 -0.60 -10.32
C LEU A 18 -3.36 -0.19 -10.28
N ALA A 19 -3.64 1.10 -10.03
CA ALA A 19 -5.01 1.60 -10.00
C ALA A 19 -5.70 1.64 -11.37
N ASP A 20 -4.93 1.83 -12.44
CA ASP A 20 -5.44 1.78 -13.81
C ASP A 20 -5.72 0.34 -14.27
N LEU A 21 -4.91 -0.63 -13.82
CA LEU A 21 -5.07 -2.04 -14.17
C LEU A 21 -6.15 -2.77 -13.37
N PHE A 22 -6.35 -2.40 -12.10
CA PHE A 22 -7.19 -3.13 -11.15
C PHE A 22 -8.10 -2.20 -10.33
N PRO A 23 -8.95 -1.38 -10.98
CA PRO A 23 -9.73 -0.35 -10.31
C PRO A 23 -10.72 -0.89 -9.26
N GLU A 24 -11.21 -2.12 -9.44
CA GLU A 24 -12.15 -2.77 -8.51
C GLU A 24 -11.45 -3.25 -7.24
N GLU A 25 -10.20 -3.69 -7.35
CA GLU A 25 -9.39 -4.21 -6.26
C GLU A 25 -8.74 -3.10 -5.43
N ILE A 26 -8.60 -1.88 -5.96
CA ILE A 26 -8.00 -0.75 -5.24
C ILE A 26 -8.75 -0.40 -3.96
N ASP A 27 -10.09 -0.41 -3.95
CA ASP A 27 -10.82 -0.12 -2.71
C ASP A 27 -10.54 -1.20 -1.65
N SER A 28 -10.40 -2.47 -2.06
CA SER A 28 -10.01 -3.56 -1.16
C SER A 28 -8.61 -3.37 -0.58
N LEU A 29 -7.64 -2.94 -1.40
CA LEU A 29 -6.29 -2.62 -0.94
C LEU A 29 -6.30 -1.42 0.02
N ILE A 30 -7.05 -0.36 -0.29
CA ILE A 30 -7.16 0.82 0.58
C ILE A 30 -7.84 0.45 1.91
N ASN A 31 -8.89 -0.38 1.89
CA ASN A 31 -9.50 -0.94 3.09
C ASN A 31 -8.49 -1.68 3.95
N PHE A 32 -7.66 -2.51 3.33
CA PHE A 32 -6.62 -3.25 4.03
C PHE A 32 -5.59 -2.32 4.67
N ILE A 33 -5.10 -1.32 3.93
CA ILE A 33 -4.16 -0.31 4.45
C ILE A 33 -4.79 0.46 5.62
N ASP A 34 -6.06 0.82 5.53
CA ASP A 34 -6.78 1.53 6.59
C ASP A 34 -6.89 0.68 7.87
N GLY A 35 -7.28 -0.60 7.73
CA GLY A 35 -7.31 -1.55 8.84
C GLY A 35 -5.95 -1.70 9.51
N MET A 36 -4.88 -1.85 8.72
CA MET A 36 -3.51 -1.89 9.22
C MET A 36 -3.13 -0.60 9.95
N CYS A 37 -3.54 0.57 9.45
CA CYS A 37 -3.31 1.83 10.15
C CYS A 37 -3.98 1.84 11.53
N LEU A 38 -5.24 1.42 11.61
CA LEU A 38 -5.98 1.36 12.88
C LEU A 38 -5.29 0.43 13.87
N THR A 39 -4.96 -0.81 13.46
CA THR A 39 -4.24 -1.76 14.31
C THR A 39 -2.91 -1.19 14.84
N MET A 40 -2.10 -0.56 13.98
CA MET A 40 -0.81 0.01 14.42
C MET A 40 -0.97 1.20 15.38
N LEU A 41 -2.07 1.96 15.27
CA LEU A 41 -2.34 3.12 16.13
C LEU A 41 -2.92 2.71 17.49
N GLU A 42 -3.70 1.64 17.53
CA GLU A 42 -4.30 1.09 18.75
C GLU A 42 -3.32 0.21 19.52
N GLU A 43 -2.52 -0.61 18.82
CA GLU A 43 -1.61 -1.58 19.41
C GLU A 43 -0.15 -1.14 19.36
N LYS A 44 0.24 -0.21 20.24
CA LYS A 44 1.61 0.33 20.31
C LYS A 44 2.69 -0.77 20.39
N ALA A 45 2.49 -1.82 21.18
CA ALA A 45 3.45 -2.90 21.34
C ALA A 45 3.67 -3.68 20.04
N HIS A 46 2.60 -3.92 19.30
CA HIS A 46 2.63 -4.56 17.99
C HIS A 46 3.38 -3.69 16.97
N ALA A 47 3.07 -2.38 16.93
CA ALA A 47 3.73 -1.43 16.04
C ALA A 47 5.24 -1.29 16.31
N ILE A 48 5.67 -1.29 17.59
CA ILE A 48 7.09 -1.31 17.96
C ILE A 48 7.77 -2.60 17.48
N SER A 49 7.12 -3.75 17.70
CA SER A 49 7.63 -5.05 17.29
C SER A 49 7.86 -5.13 15.78
N LEU A 50 6.89 -4.67 14.98
CA LEU A 50 7.01 -4.64 13.53
C LEU A 50 8.06 -3.65 13.03
N ALA A 51 8.10 -2.44 13.59
CA ALA A 51 9.13 -1.46 13.24
C ALA A 51 10.54 -2.05 13.45
N LYS A 52 10.76 -2.78 14.57
CA LYS A 52 12.01 -3.49 14.85
C LYS A 52 12.30 -4.60 13.83
N LYS A 53 11.30 -5.40 13.45
CA LYS A 53 11.47 -6.46 12.44
C LYS A 53 11.86 -5.92 11.07
N MET A 54 11.33 -4.77 10.71
CA MET A 54 11.61 -4.09 9.44
C MET A 54 12.90 -3.26 9.46
N ASP A 55 13.61 -3.22 10.60
CA ASP A 55 14.77 -2.36 10.82
C ASP A 55 14.49 -0.87 10.57
N ILE A 56 13.28 -0.41 10.92
CA ILE A 56 12.84 0.98 10.79
C ILE A 56 12.69 1.59 12.19
N PRO A 57 13.22 2.81 12.44
CA PRO A 57 12.95 3.52 13.69
C PRO A 57 11.44 3.68 13.91
N TYR A 58 10.95 3.29 15.09
CA TYR A 58 9.51 3.35 15.43
C TYR A 58 8.89 4.73 15.16
N GLY A 59 9.63 5.82 15.43
CA GLY A 59 9.17 7.19 15.16
C GLY A 59 8.95 7.48 13.67
N ARG A 60 9.72 6.86 12.78
CA ARG A 60 9.52 6.94 11.33
C ARG A 60 8.34 6.07 10.90
N TRP A 61 8.26 4.83 11.41
CA TRP A 61 7.16 3.91 11.16
C TRP A 61 5.79 4.51 11.52
N ILE A 62 5.62 4.99 12.76
CA ILE A 62 4.33 5.53 13.20
C ILE A 62 3.96 6.83 12.48
N ARG A 63 4.95 7.58 11.99
CA ARG A 63 4.71 8.77 11.15
C ARG A 63 4.16 8.38 9.79
N ALA A 64 4.70 7.33 9.17
CA ALA A 64 4.17 6.76 7.94
C ALA A 64 2.71 6.32 8.12
N VAL A 65 2.44 5.50 9.15
CA VAL A 65 1.09 5.05 9.53
C VAL A 65 0.11 6.22 9.65
N LYS A 66 0.47 7.24 10.44
CA LYS A 66 -0.39 8.43 10.64
C LYS A 66 -0.63 9.22 9.34
N LYS A 67 0.38 9.34 8.48
CA LYS A 67 0.25 10.01 7.19
C LYS A 67 -0.67 9.21 6.25
N SER A 68 -0.51 7.88 6.15
CA SER A 68 -1.39 7.01 5.36
C SER A 68 -2.83 7.12 5.83
N LYS A 69 -3.08 7.00 7.14
CA LYS A 69 -4.42 7.13 7.72
C LYS A 69 -5.07 8.47 7.36
N LYS A 70 -4.32 9.56 7.56
CA LYS A 70 -4.80 10.91 7.21
C LYS A 70 -5.15 11.05 5.73
N MET A 71 -4.34 10.48 4.83
CA MET A 71 -4.63 10.51 3.39
C MET A 71 -5.92 9.74 3.07
N ILE A 72 -6.08 8.54 3.63
CA ILE A 72 -7.28 7.72 3.45
C ILE A 72 -8.51 8.49 3.93
N ASP A 73 -8.48 9.03 5.15
CA ASP A 73 -9.59 9.82 5.72
C ASP A 73 -9.94 11.06 4.87
N THR A 74 -8.94 11.67 4.24
CA THR A 74 -9.12 12.90 3.46
C THR A 74 -9.66 12.63 2.04
N TYR A 75 -9.17 11.59 1.37
CA TYR A 75 -9.39 11.39 -0.07
C TYR A 75 -10.31 10.23 -0.40
N ARG A 76 -10.44 9.22 0.46
CA ARG A 76 -11.33 8.09 0.21
C ARG A 76 -12.80 8.51 0.09
N PRO A 77 -13.36 9.40 0.94
CA PRO A 77 -14.75 9.85 0.80
C PRO A 77 -15.03 10.60 -0.50
N LYS A 78 -14.00 11.13 -1.16
CA LYS A 78 -14.10 11.83 -2.45
C LYS A 78 -14.14 10.88 -3.64
N GLN A 79 -14.02 9.57 -3.40
CA GLN A 79 -13.96 8.51 -4.42
C GLN A 79 -12.82 8.69 -5.44
N GLU A 80 -11.77 9.43 -5.06
CA GLU A 80 -10.57 9.64 -5.88
C GLU A 80 -9.54 8.52 -5.66
N LEU A 81 -9.96 7.25 -5.78
CA LEU A 81 -9.15 6.09 -5.38
C LEU A 81 -7.82 5.98 -6.11
N ARG A 82 -7.80 6.27 -7.41
CA ARG A 82 -6.57 6.32 -8.21
C ARG A 82 -5.58 7.36 -7.68
N PHE A 83 -6.06 8.57 -7.40
CA PHE A 83 -5.23 9.64 -6.88
C PHE A 83 -4.72 9.30 -5.46
N LEU A 84 -5.58 8.75 -4.62
CA LEU A 84 -5.21 8.24 -3.30
C LEU A 84 -4.13 7.15 -3.41
N MET A 85 -4.23 6.23 -4.37
CA MET A 85 -3.22 5.19 -4.58
C MET A 85 -1.85 5.79 -4.95
N ILE A 86 -1.84 6.81 -5.82
CA ILE A 86 -0.62 7.56 -6.17
C ILE A 86 -0.01 8.23 -4.93
N LEU A 87 -0.84 8.85 -4.09
CA LEU A 87 -0.38 9.51 -2.88
C LEU A 87 0.16 8.51 -1.84
N LEU A 88 -0.50 7.37 -1.66
CA LEU A 88 -0.05 6.32 -0.73
C LEU A 88 1.28 5.71 -1.18
N MET A 89 1.49 5.55 -2.49
CA MET A 89 2.76 5.08 -3.03
C MET A 89 3.77 6.23 -3.22
N GLY A 90 3.44 7.45 -2.79
CA GLY A 90 4.26 8.63 -2.96
C GLY A 90 4.87 9.14 -1.66
N GLY A 91 6.20 9.23 -1.63
CA GLY A 91 6.96 9.93 -0.59
C GLY A 91 7.75 8.99 0.33
N ASP A 92 8.93 9.44 0.72
CA ASP A 92 10.01 8.65 1.34
C ASP A 92 9.64 7.93 2.65
N ASP A 93 8.55 8.29 3.31
CA ASP A 93 8.07 7.59 4.52
C ASP A 93 6.87 6.69 4.24
N LEU A 94 6.05 7.04 3.25
CA LEU A 94 4.76 6.39 2.97
C LEU A 94 4.94 5.08 2.21
N GLU A 95 5.88 5.08 1.27
CA GLU A 95 6.17 3.94 0.41
C GLU A 95 6.45 2.67 1.22
N TYR A 96 7.32 2.72 2.23
CA TYR A 96 7.68 1.53 3.02
C TYR A 96 6.48 0.88 3.73
N PHE A 97 5.63 1.67 4.37
CA PHE A 97 4.47 1.13 5.09
C PHE A 97 3.41 0.59 4.13
N ASN A 98 3.13 1.32 3.05
CA ASN A 98 2.09 0.94 2.10
C ASN A 98 2.55 -0.24 1.20
N MET A 99 3.84 -0.34 0.87
CA MET A 99 4.42 -1.53 0.25
C MET A 99 4.36 -2.75 1.17
N TYR A 100 4.68 -2.58 2.46
CA TYR A 100 4.51 -3.66 3.44
C TYR A 100 3.06 -4.15 3.47
N CYS A 101 2.09 -3.25 3.45
CA CYS A 101 0.67 -3.63 3.41
C CYS A 101 0.32 -4.37 2.12
N ALA A 102 0.80 -3.91 0.96
CA ALA A 102 0.56 -4.58 -0.32
C ALA A 102 1.12 -6.02 -0.31
N ASN A 103 2.37 -6.20 0.13
CA ASN A 103 3.01 -7.51 0.21
C ASN A 103 2.33 -8.42 1.25
N LEU A 104 1.90 -7.87 2.39
CA LEU A 104 1.18 -8.63 3.40
C LEU A 104 -0.20 -9.09 2.89
N MET A 105 -0.91 -8.26 2.14
CA MET A 105 -2.21 -8.63 1.56
C MET A 105 -2.07 -9.82 0.61
N VAL A 106 -1.04 -9.84 -0.23
CA VAL A 106 -0.79 -10.96 -1.16
C VAL A 106 -0.36 -12.24 -0.45
N THR A 107 0.48 -12.13 0.58
CA THR A 107 0.96 -13.31 1.33
C THR A 107 -0.08 -13.92 2.26
N THR A 108 -1.06 -13.14 2.71
CA THR A 108 -2.13 -13.60 3.62
C THR A 108 -3.39 -14.05 2.89
N ARG A 109 -3.59 -13.66 1.63
CA ARG A 109 -4.70 -14.12 0.79
C ARG A 109 -4.23 -15.20 -0.19
N SER A 110 -4.43 -16.45 0.19
CA SER A 110 -4.47 -17.57 -0.75
C SER A 110 -5.80 -17.51 -1.53
N SER A 111 -5.91 -16.69 -2.56
CA SER A 111 -7.21 -16.47 -3.23
C SER A 111 -7.55 -17.54 -4.28
N GLU A 112 -8.80 -18.02 -4.21
CA GLU A 112 -9.37 -19.13 -5.00
C GLU A 112 -9.81 -18.70 -6.42
N SER A 113 -9.76 -17.40 -6.76
CA SER A 113 -10.21 -16.85 -8.05
C SER A 113 -9.06 -16.36 -8.94
N HIS A 114 -9.22 -16.49 -10.27
CA HIS A 114 -8.17 -16.13 -11.24
C HIS A 114 -7.93 -14.61 -11.35
N SER A 115 -8.95 -13.77 -11.15
CA SER A 115 -8.82 -12.30 -11.17
C SER A 115 -7.97 -11.79 -9.99
N GLU A 116 -8.19 -12.33 -8.78
CA GLU A 116 -7.39 -11.96 -7.60
C GLU A 116 -5.95 -12.49 -7.70
N GLN A 117 -5.74 -13.64 -8.35
CA GLN A 117 -4.40 -14.14 -8.66
C GLN A 117 -3.62 -13.19 -9.58
N CYS A 118 -4.28 -12.61 -10.59
CA CYS A 118 -3.68 -11.58 -11.45
C CYS A 118 -3.32 -10.31 -10.67
N PHE A 119 -4.19 -9.85 -9.77
CA PHE A 119 -3.92 -8.70 -8.91
C PHE A 119 -2.72 -8.94 -7.98
N HIS A 120 -2.69 -10.10 -7.32
CA HIS A 120 -1.56 -10.52 -6.48
C HIS A 120 -0.24 -10.58 -7.26
N HIS A 121 -0.28 -11.15 -8.47
CA HIS A 121 0.89 -11.22 -9.33
C HIS A 121 1.38 -9.82 -9.76
N ALA A 122 0.46 -8.90 -10.06
CA ALA A 122 0.80 -7.52 -10.39
C ALA A 122 1.47 -6.80 -9.22
N ILE A 123 1.01 -7.00 -7.98
CA ILE A 123 1.70 -6.44 -6.80
C ILE A 123 3.13 -6.97 -6.72
N HIS A 124 3.36 -8.28 -6.85
CA HIS A 124 4.71 -8.84 -6.86
C HIS A 124 5.59 -8.25 -7.98
N MET A 125 5.09 -8.20 -9.22
CA MET A 125 5.85 -7.66 -10.36
C MET A 125 6.19 -6.17 -10.21
N LEU A 126 5.35 -5.40 -9.52
CA LEU A 126 5.52 -3.96 -9.36
C LEU A 126 6.34 -3.61 -8.13
N PHE A 127 6.36 -4.41 -7.08
CA PHE A 127 6.86 -3.99 -5.76
C PHE A 127 7.90 -4.92 -5.11
N ASP A 128 8.22 -6.09 -5.68
CA ASP A 128 9.40 -6.91 -5.33
C ASP A 128 10.63 -6.55 -6.18
#